data_AF-A0A1Z9FBF4-F1
#
_entry.id   AF-A0A1Z9FBF4-F1
#
_cell.length_a   1.000
_cell.length_b   1.000
_cell.length_c   1.000
_cell.angle_alpha   90.00
_cell.angle_beta   90.00
_cell.angle_gamma   90.00
#
_symmetry.space_group_name_H-M   'P 1'
#
loop_
_entity.id
_entity.type
_entity.pdbx_description
1 polymer ?
#
loop_
_entity_poly.entity_id
_entity_poly.type
_entity_poly.pdbx_seq_one_letter_code
_entity_poly.pdbx_strand_id
1 'polypeptide(L)'
;MLGVTKNLKAPSTIIRLKDEFGKYQNKSQYAKNKLEYTILSDIVVKNQIYYDPKNNDFDTEIEDDKGMLKMYKTFLDFPDHRRFQHPEQPVNKKNHKPNDWDVVWPAAVRRKTWLGRAMTIECPVVGIDWWDAYAYAQWSQGRLPTLSEWAVAAGFEGQSLNVSLWGPVGHDQMDVTGVGLAGMAGNVREWTAVPEINPAESLAPKAYVAAGDSFENRDGGILARLWVDSRSARRSDLGFRVIAKK
;
A
#
# COMPACT_ATOMS: atom_id res chain seq x y z
N MET A 1 38.19 -19.57 36.43
CA MET A 1 38.66 -18.73 35.32
C MET A 1 38.49 -19.51 34.04
N LEU A 2 37.44 -19.24 33.28
CA LEU A 2 37.20 -19.83 31.96
C LEU A 2 37.57 -18.78 30.92
N GLY A 3 38.61 -19.07 30.13
CA GLY A 3 39.17 -18.16 29.14
C GLY A 3 38.19 -17.90 28.01
N VAL A 4 37.92 -16.61 27.78
CA VAL A 4 37.14 -16.12 26.65
C VAL A 4 37.92 -16.39 25.36
N THR A 5 37.39 -17.23 24.48
CA THR A 5 37.89 -17.37 23.11
C THR A 5 37.67 -16.08 22.34
N LYS A 6 38.76 -15.38 22.02
CA LYS A 6 38.83 -14.11 21.28
C LYS A 6 38.49 -14.18 19.78
N ASN A 7 37.84 -15.24 19.30
CA ASN A 7 37.45 -15.37 17.90
C ASN A 7 36.02 -15.89 17.79
N LEU A 8 35.05 -14.97 17.83
CA LEU A 8 33.75 -15.21 17.23
C LEU A 8 33.98 -15.46 15.74
N LYS A 9 33.72 -16.68 15.25
CA LYS A 9 33.58 -16.90 13.81
C LYS A 9 32.39 -16.06 13.37
N ALA A 10 32.64 -14.94 12.71
CA ALA A 10 31.59 -14.16 12.08
C ALA A 10 30.82 -15.08 11.12
N PRO A 11 29.47 -15.05 11.10
CA PRO A 11 28.71 -15.73 10.07
C PRO A 11 29.22 -15.25 8.71
N SER A 12 29.83 -16.14 7.93
CA SER A 12 30.35 -15.77 6.60
C SER A 12 29.17 -15.70 5.63
N THR A 13 28.66 -14.50 5.39
CA THR A 13 27.72 -14.25 4.30
C THR A 13 28.50 -14.12 3.00
N ILE A 14 28.34 -15.10 2.09
CA ILE A 14 28.95 -15.05 0.76
C ILE A 14 28.07 -14.15 -0.13
N ILE A 15 28.54 -12.95 -0.43
CA ILE A 15 27.88 -12.05 -1.38
C ILE A 15 28.39 -12.36 -2.78
N ARG A 16 27.53 -12.90 -3.64
CA ARG A 16 27.85 -13.09 -5.06
C ARG A 16 27.65 -11.76 -5.80
N LEU A 17 28.73 -11.24 -6.37
CA LEU A 17 28.66 -10.06 -7.23
C LEU A 17 28.04 -10.44 -8.58
N LYS A 18 27.28 -9.52 -9.18
CA LYS A 18 26.89 -9.63 -10.60
C LYS A 18 28.13 -9.71 -11.48
N ASP A 19 28.05 -10.42 -12.59
CA ASP A 19 29.16 -10.66 -13.53
C ASP A 19 29.93 -9.38 -13.91
N GLU A 20 29.21 -8.28 -14.11
CA GLU A 20 29.76 -6.97 -14.49
C GLU A 20 30.71 -6.35 -13.42
N PHE A 21 30.57 -6.77 -12.16
CA PHE A 21 31.42 -6.37 -11.03
C PHE A 21 32.37 -7.50 -10.60
N GLY A 22 31.94 -8.77 -10.71
CA GLY A 22 32.70 -9.94 -10.26
C GLY A 22 33.81 -10.38 -11.20
N LYS A 23 33.72 -10.07 -12.50
CA LYS A 23 34.75 -10.45 -13.49
C LYS A 23 35.98 -9.54 -13.52
N TYR A 24 35.90 -8.37 -12.88
CA TYR A 24 36.99 -7.38 -12.90
C TYR A 24 37.44 -7.04 -11.47
N GLN A 25 38.71 -7.31 -11.17
CA GLN A 25 39.28 -7.20 -9.82
C GLN A 25 39.12 -5.78 -9.23
N ASN A 26 39.31 -4.74 -10.04
CA ASN A 26 39.14 -3.35 -9.63
C ASN A 26 37.69 -3.01 -9.24
N LYS A 27 36.69 -3.53 -9.97
CA LYS A 27 35.27 -3.34 -9.66
C LYS A 27 34.83 -4.16 -8.45
N SER A 28 35.35 -5.38 -8.32
CA SER A 28 35.14 -6.22 -7.13
C SER A 28 35.72 -5.55 -5.89
N GLN A 29 36.92 -4.95 -6.00
CA GLN A 29 37.55 -4.23 -4.90
C GLN A 29 36.79 -2.94 -4.56
N TYR A 30 36.27 -2.23 -5.55
CA TYR A 30 35.41 -1.06 -5.33
C TYR A 30 34.14 -1.42 -4.55
N ALA A 31 33.45 -2.50 -4.95
CA ALA A 31 32.26 -3.01 -4.26
C ALA A 31 32.60 -3.45 -2.83
N LYS A 32 33.71 -4.17 -2.63
CA LYS A 32 34.21 -4.56 -1.31
C LYS A 32 34.46 -3.35 -0.42
N ASN A 33 35.19 -2.34 -0.91
CA ASN A 33 35.50 -1.15 -0.14
C ASN A 33 34.21 -0.39 0.25
N LYS A 34 33.23 -0.28 -0.67
CA LYS A 34 31.92 0.33 -0.34
C LYS A 34 31.17 -0.43 0.75
N LEU A 35 31.24 -1.76 0.75
CA LEU A 35 30.64 -2.61 1.79
C LEU A 35 31.37 -2.48 3.13
N GLU A 36 32.71 -2.41 3.14
CA GLU A 36 33.52 -2.24 4.35
C GLU A 36 33.28 -0.89 5.04
N TYR A 37 32.92 0.16 4.29
CA TYR A 37 32.51 1.46 4.86
C TYR A 37 31.03 1.52 5.25
N THR A 38 30.25 0.47 5.00
CA THR A 38 28.86 0.40 5.45
C THR A 38 28.87 -0.21 6.85
N ILE A 39 28.57 0.59 7.87
CA ILE A 39 28.55 0.09 9.25
C ILE A 39 27.39 -0.91 9.35
N LEU A 40 27.59 -2.03 10.05
CA LEU A 40 26.53 -3.03 10.26
C LEU A 40 25.25 -2.39 10.83
N SER A 41 25.37 -1.31 11.62
CA SER A 41 24.24 -0.50 12.09
C SER A 41 23.45 0.13 10.95
N ASP A 42 24.10 0.59 9.88
CA ASP A 42 23.47 1.23 8.73
C ASP A 42 22.70 0.21 7.87
N ILE A 43 23.09 -1.07 7.92
CA ILE A 43 22.35 -2.19 7.34
C ILE A 43 21.21 -2.63 8.26
N VAL A 44 21.40 -2.56 9.58
CA VAL A 44 20.46 -3.09 10.59
C VAL A 44 19.24 -2.20 10.81
N VAL A 45 19.27 -0.91 10.45
CA VAL A 45 18.09 -0.01 10.63
C VAL A 45 16.88 -0.41 9.76
N LYS A 46 17.05 -1.29 8.75
CA LYS A 46 15.94 -1.77 7.91
C LYS A 46 16.03 -3.23 7.47
N ASN A 47 16.76 -4.09 8.18
CA ASN A 47 16.77 -5.51 7.83
C ASN A 47 15.65 -6.28 8.55
N GLN A 48 14.40 -5.93 8.24
CA GLN A 48 13.29 -6.86 8.42
C GLN A 48 13.22 -7.72 7.15
N ILE A 49 14.12 -8.69 7.01
CA ILE A 49 13.96 -9.74 5.99
C ILE A 49 12.90 -10.68 6.52
N TYR A 50 11.64 -10.37 6.24
CA TYR A 50 10.59 -11.37 6.36
C TYR A 50 10.75 -12.32 5.18
N TYR A 51 11.26 -13.51 5.47
CA TYR A 51 11.16 -14.63 4.55
C TYR A 51 9.71 -15.12 4.61
N ASP A 52 8.92 -14.75 3.59
CA ASP A 52 7.59 -15.30 3.36
C ASP A 52 7.71 -16.40 2.29
N PRO A 53 7.85 -17.68 2.68
CA PRO A 53 8.02 -18.79 1.75
C PRO A 53 6.80 -19.04 0.86
N LYS A 54 5.66 -18.40 1.13
CA LYS A 54 4.39 -18.58 0.41
C LYS A 54 3.80 -17.28 -0.14
N ASN A 55 4.63 -16.25 -0.37
CA ASN A 55 4.22 -15.03 -1.09
C ASN A 55 3.82 -15.27 -2.58
N ASN A 56 3.48 -16.50 -2.94
CA ASN A 56 2.99 -16.92 -4.23
C ASN A 56 1.46 -17.08 -4.28
N ASP A 57 0.75 -16.95 -3.15
CA ASP A 57 -0.70 -17.27 -3.08
C ASP A 57 -1.52 -16.25 -2.27
N PHE A 58 -1.25 -14.94 -2.40
CA PHE A 58 -2.10 -13.84 -1.88
C PHE A 58 -2.36 -13.81 -0.36
N ASP A 59 -1.74 -14.71 0.41
CA ASP A 59 -1.87 -14.83 1.85
C ASP A 59 -0.49 -14.73 2.49
N THR A 60 -0.33 -13.73 3.36
CA THR A 60 0.89 -13.56 4.16
C THR A 60 0.75 -14.37 5.45
N GLU A 61 1.75 -15.17 5.82
CA GLU A 61 1.76 -15.83 7.14
C GLU A 61 2.09 -14.83 8.29
N ILE A 62 2.39 -13.57 7.95
CA ILE A 62 2.59 -12.50 8.92
C ILE A 62 1.22 -11.99 9.37
N GLU A 63 0.71 -12.53 10.48
CA GLU A 63 -0.58 -12.10 11.07
C GLU A 63 -0.66 -10.59 11.37
N ASP A 64 0.49 -9.93 11.53
CA ASP A 64 0.58 -8.48 11.77
C ASP A 64 0.32 -7.64 10.51
N ASP A 65 0.47 -8.22 9.31
CA ASP A 65 0.16 -7.59 8.03
C ASP A 65 -1.27 -7.90 7.56
N LYS A 66 -2.02 -8.71 8.32
CA LYS A 66 -3.44 -8.99 8.08
C LYS A 66 -4.30 -7.90 8.69
N GLY A 67 -5.19 -7.34 7.87
CA GLY A 67 -6.26 -6.46 8.35
C GLY A 67 -6.08 -4.98 7.97
N MET A 68 -6.55 -4.56 6.80
CA MET A 68 -6.44 -3.16 6.36
C MET A 68 -7.03 -2.15 7.36
N LEU A 69 -8.19 -2.45 7.96
CA LEU A 69 -8.77 -1.60 9.01
C LEU A 69 -7.95 -1.63 10.30
N LYS A 70 -7.33 -2.77 10.65
CA LYS A 70 -6.44 -2.90 11.82
C LYS A 70 -5.19 -2.04 11.63
N MET A 71 -4.53 -2.11 10.47
CA MET A 71 -3.36 -1.29 10.16
C MET A 71 -3.71 0.21 10.19
N TYR A 72 -4.87 0.58 9.65
CA TYR A 72 -5.34 1.97 9.70
C TYR A 72 -5.63 2.43 11.13
N LYS A 73 -6.18 1.56 11.99
CA LYS A 73 -6.32 1.85 13.43
C LYS A 73 -4.96 2.10 14.07
N THR A 74 -3.94 1.30 13.75
CA THR A 74 -2.57 1.51 14.23
C THR A 74 -2.02 2.87 13.80
N PHE A 75 -2.26 3.30 12.55
CA PHE A 75 -1.92 4.63 12.08
C PHE A 75 -2.62 5.74 12.91
N LEU A 76 -3.92 5.60 13.19
CA LEU A 76 -4.65 6.57 13.99
C LEU A 76 -4.16 6.66 15.44
N ASP A 77 -3.73 5.53 16.00
CA ASP A 77 -3.23 5.43 17.38
C ASP A 77 -1.78 5.87 17.51
N PHE A 78 -1.04 5.96 16.41
CA PHE A 78 0.34 6.39 16.42
C PHE A 78 0.41 7.85 16.92
N PRO A 79 1.09 8.14 18.06
CA PRO A 79 0.98 9.43 18.75
C PRO A 79 1.35 10.66 17.91
N ASP A 80 2.18 10.45 16.88
CA ASP A 80 2.75 11.52 16.06
C ASP A 80 2.37 11.36 14.57
N HIS A 81 1.22 10.74 14.29
CA HIS A 81 0.81 10.42 12.91
C HIS A 81 0.58 11.68 12.05
N ARG A 82 0.42 12.84 12.69
CA ARG A 82 0.31 14.14 12.01
C ARG A 82 1.58 14.55 11.27
N ARG A 83 2.76 14.01 11.62
CA ARG A 83 4.01 14.29 10.88
C ARG A 83 4.03 13.76 9.46
N PHE A 84 3.11 12.86 9.14
CA PHE A 84 2.98 12.28 7.81
C PHE A 84 2.00 13.07 6.92
N GLN A 85 1.42 14.16 7.43
CA GLN A 85 0.50 15.02 6.68
C GLN A 85 1.16 15.64 5.45
N HIS A 86 0.36 15.83 4.40
CA HIS A 86 0.80 16.59 3.25
C HIS A 86 1.02 18.06 3.64
N PRO A 87 2.08 18.73 3.17
CA PRO A 87 2.33 20.15 3.48
C PRO A 87 1.17 21.09 3.09
N GLU A 88 0.47 20.77 2.00
CA GLU A 88 -0.70 21.52 1.52
C GLU A 88 -2.03 21.11 2.17
N GLN A 89 -2.01 20.25 3.20
CA GLN A 89 -3.24 19.82 3.85
C GLN A 89 -4.01 21.04 4.41
N PRO A 90 -5.33 21.16 4.14
CA PRO A 90 -6.14 22.26 4.64
C PRO A 90 -6.12 22.37 6.17
N VAL A 91 -5.96 23.58 6.69
CA VAL A 91 -5.91 23.88 8.15
C VAL A 91 -7.19 23.51 8.92
N ASN A 92 -8.31 23.35 8.21
CA ASN A 92 -9.57 22.93 8.79
C ASN A 92 -9.67 21.41 8.99
N LYS A 93 -8.81 20.60 8.35
CA LYS A 93 -8.76 19.15 8.57
C LYS A 93 -8.12 18.85 9.93
N LYS A 94 -8.94 18.39 10.89
CA LYS A 94 -8.53 18.22 12.30
C LYS A 94 -7.96 16.85 12.63
N ASN A 95 -8.31 15.83 11.86
CA ASN A 95 -7.89 14.44 12.09
C ASN A 95 -7.92 13.64 10.78
N HIS A 96 -7.48 12.38 10.88
CA HIS A 96 -7.49 11.41 9.78
C HIS A 96 -8.54 10.31 9.95
N LYS A 97 -9.56 10.55 10.77
CA LYS A 97 -10.57 9.55 11.04
C LYS A 97 -11.46 9.38 9.80
N PRO A 98 -11.69 8.15 9.31
CA PRO A 98 -12.64 7.92 8.23
C PRO A 98 -14.06 8.31 8.65
N ASN A 99 -14.93 8.56 7.67
CA ASN A 99 -16.36 8.70 7.93
C ASN A 99 -16.89 7.44 8.64
N ASP A 100 -17.82 7.64 9.57
CA ASP A 100 -18.45 6.56 10.35
C ASP A 100 -17.48 5.65 11.11
N TRP A 101 -16.23 6.06 11.36
CA TRP A 101 -15.23 5.19 12.00
C TRP A 101 -15.69 4.62 13.36
N ASP A 102 -16.46 5.38 14.14
CA ASP A 102 -17.03 4.92 15.42
C ASP A 102 -18.08 3.81 15.27
N VAL A 103 -18.55 3.58 14.05
CA VAL A 103 -19.46 2.50 13.68
C VAL A 103 -18.68 1.38 12.97
N VAL A 104 -17.87 1.75 11.97
CA VAL A 104 -17.10 0.82 11.12
C VAL A 104 -16.11 0.00 11.92
N TRP A 105 -15.28 0.64 12.75
CA TRP A 105 -14.23 -0.07 13.50
C TRP A 105 -14.82 -1.08 14.51
N PRO A 106 -15.79 -0.71 15.37
CA PRO A 106 -16.39 -1.69 16.27
C PRO A 106 -17.21 -2.76 15.55
N ALA A 107 -17.77 -2.47 14.38
CA ALA A 107 -18.45 -3.47 13.56
C ALA A 107 -17.45 -4.51 13.01
N ALA A 108 -16.31 -4.07 12.49
CA ALA A 108 -15.23 -4.93 12.00
C ALA A 108 -14.67 -5.85 13.08
N VAL A 109 -14.37 -5.31 14.27
CA VAL A 109 -13.86 -6.10 15.41
C VAL A 109 -14.86 -7.15 15.88
N ARG A 110 -16.16 -6.84 15.84
CA ARG A 110 -17.23 -7.73 16.32
C ARG A 110 -17.88 -8.57 15.24
N ARG A 111 -17.34 -8.53 14.01
CA ARG A 111 -17.91 -9.19 12.81
C ARG A 111 -19.40 -8.88 12.60
N LYS A 112 -19.78 -7.62 12.83
CA LYS A 112 -21.13 -7.10 12.58
C LYS A 112 -21.22 -6.49 11.18
N THR A 113 -22.33 -5.80 10.90
CA THR A 113 -22.56 -5.14 9.62
C THR A 113 -22.40 -3.63 9.70
N TRP A 114 -21.95 -3.02 8.60
CA TRP A 114 -22.03 -1.57 8.34
C TRP A 114 -22.78 -1.36 7.03
N LEU A 115 -23.87 -0.58 7.07
CA LEU A 115 -24.77 -0.38 5.91
C LEU A 115 -25.23 -1.71 5.27
N GLY A 116 -25.54 -2.72 6.10
CA GLY A 116 -25.94 -4.06 5.66
C GLY A 116 -24.80 -4.96 5.15
N ARG A 117 -23.56 -4.48 5.12
CA ARG A 117 -22.38 -5.22 4.63
C ARG A 117 -21.63 -5.86 5.78
N ALA A 118 -21.26 -7.13 5.65
CA ALA A 118 -20.43 -7.81 6.63
C ALA A 118 -19.07 -7.11 6.77
N MET A 119 -18.61 -6.96 8.01
CA MET A 119 -17.35 -6.30 8.33
C MET A 119 -16.40 -7.28 9.00
N THR A 120 -15.14 -7.26 8.59
CA THR A 120 -14.01 -7.81 9.35
C THR A 120 -12.91 -6.75 9.39
N ILE A 121 -11.87 -6.97 10.20
CA ILE A 121 -10.70 -6.07 10.24
C ILE A 121 -9.88 -6.07 8.94
N GLU A 122 -10.17 -6.98 8.01
CA GLU A 122 -9.54 -7.12 6.69
C GLU A 122 -10.28 -6.40 5.58
N CYS A 123 -11.50 -5.91 5.84
CA CYS A 123 -12.18 -5.05 4.89
C CYS A 123 -11.33 -3.80 4.55
N PRO A 124 -11.47 -3.23 3.34
CA PRO A 124 -10.76 -2.03 2.97
C PRO A 124 -11.18 -0.83 3.82
N VAL A 125 -10.29 0.14 3.96
CA VAL A 125 -10.58 1.43 4.59
C VAL A 125 -11.29 2.31 3.56
N VAL A 126 -12.49 2.81 3.91
CA VAL A 126 -13.31 3.69 3.07
C VAL A 126 -13.78 4.90 3.86
N GLY A 127 -14.42 5.88 3.20
CA GLY A 127 -14.87 7.10 3.86
C GLY A 127 -13.72 8.05 4.20
N ILE A 128 -12.58 7.85 3.56
CA ILE A 128 -11.36 8.65 3.69
C ILE A 128 -11.26 9.67 2.54
N ASP A 129 -10.57 10.77 2.80
CA ASP A 129 -10.18 11.72 1.75
C ASP A 129 -8.75 11.47 1.26
N TRP A 130 -8.32 12.20 0.24
CA TRP A 130 -6.98 12.03 -0.32
C TRP A 130 -5.87 12.29 0.71
N TRP A 131 -6.10 13.24 1.63
CA TRP A 131 -5.14 13.61 2.66
C TRP A 131 -4.91 12.49 3.68
N ASP A 132 -5.97 11.75 4.00
CA ASP A 132 -5.91 10.53 4.81
C ASP A 132 -5.09 9.44 4.14
N ALA A 133 -5.39 9.17 2.87
CA ALA A 133 -4.68 8.19 2.06
C ALA A 133 -3.18 8.54 1.98
N TYR A 134 -2.86 9.81 1.73
CA TYR A 134 -1.49 10.31 1.68
C TYR A 134 -0.76 10.13 3.02
N ALA A 135 -1.37 10.57 4.13
CA ALA A 135 -0.73 10.51 5.44
C ALA A 135 -0.47 9.06 5.89
N TYR A 136 -1.44 8.17 5.65
CA TYR A 136 -1.24 6.74 5.87
C TYR A 136 -0.12 6.18 4.98
N ALA A 137 -0.09 6.55 3.70
CA ALA A 137 0.94 6.09 2.78
C ALA A 137 2.34 6.55 3.21
N GLN A 138 2.50 7.78 3.72
CA GLN A 138 3.79 8.24 4.26
C GLN A 138 4.15 7.52 5.57
N TRP A 139 3.19 7.30 6.48
CA TRP A 139 3.41 6.56 7.72
C TRP A 139 3.88 5.12 7.47
N SER A 140 3.27 4.45 6.48
CA SER A 140 3.63 3.10 6.03
C SER A 140 4.87 3.07 5.13
N GLN A 141 5.63 4.17 5.05
CA GLN A 141 6.85 4.30 4.25
C GLN A 141 6.66 4.08 2.73
N GLY A 142 5.47 4.38 2.23
CA GLY A 142 5.10 4.30 0.83
C GLY A 142 4.63 5.63 0.23
N ARG A 143 3.83 5.51 -0.82
CA ARG A 143 3.08 6.60 -1.46
C ARG A 143 1.86 6.06 -2.19
N LEU A 144 0.93 6.93 -2.55
CA LEU A 144 -0.13 6.58 -3.49
C LEU A 144 0.47 6.32 -4.90
N PRO A 145 -0.14 5.41 -5.68
CA PRO A 145 0.21 5.24 -7.09
C PRO A 145 -0.24 6.47 -7.88
N THR A 146 0.51 6.86 -8.91
CA THR A 146 -0.04 7.69 -9.98
C THR A 146 -1.10 6.90 -10.76
N LEU A 147 -1.97 7.58 -11.51
CA LEU A 147 -2.96 6.87 -12.32
C LEU A 147 -2.29 5.94 -13.35
N SER A 148 -1.18 6.37 -13.95
CA SER A 148 -0.42 5.58 -14.91
C SER A 148 0.16 4.30 -14.27
N GLU A 149 0.81 4.41 -13.10
CA GLU A 149 1.32 3.24 -12.38
C GLU A 149 0.22 2.26 -11.98
N TRP A 150 -0.90 2.79 -11.52
CA TRP A 150 -2.07 1.98 -11.19
C TRP A 150 -2.58 1.23 -12.42
N ALA A 151 -2.74 1.92 -13.55
CA ALA A 151 -3.26 1.32 -14.78
C ALA A 151 -2.31 0.27 -15.36
N VAL A 152 -1.00 0.52 -15.32
CA VAL A 152 0.01 -0.47 -15.70
C VAL A 152 -0.11 -1.70 -14.81
N ALA A 153 -0.15 -1.54 -13.49
CA ALA A 153 -0.30 -2.65 -12.55
C ALA A 153 -1.60 -3.44 -12.77
N ALA A 154 -2.70 -2.76 -13.10
CA ALA A 154 -4.00 -3.39 -13.33
C ALA A 154 -4.05 -4.27 -14.58
N GLY A 155 -3.27 -3.93 -15.62
CA GLY A 155 -3.24 -4.63 -16.90
C GLY A 155 -2.00 -5.51 -17.12
N PHE A 156 -1.02 -5.45 -16.24
CA PHE A 156 0.25 -6.16 -16.43
C PHE A 156 0.05 -7.69 -16.35
N GLU A 157 0.50 -8.38 -17.40
CA GLU A 157 0.35 -9.83 -17.61
C GLU A 157 -1.09 -10.36 -17.59
N GLY A 158 -2.09 -9.49 -17.69
CA GLY A 158 -3.51 -9.84 -17.75
C GLY A 158 -4.35 -8.97 -16.82
N GLN A 159 -5.47 -8.47 -17.31
CA GLN A 159 -6.43 -7.75 -16.50
C GLN A 159 -7.49 -8.69 -15.95
N SER A 160 -8.05 -8.37 -14.77
CA SER A 160 -9.24 -9.05 -14.28
C SER A 160 -10.43 -8.79 -15.22
N LEU A 161 -11.24 -9.82 -15.44
CA LEU A 161 -12.52 -9.73 -16.15
C LEU A 161 -13.72 -9.62 -15.20
N ASN A 162 -13.53 -9.84 -13.91
CA ASN A 162 -14.58 -9.76 -12.91
C ASN A 162 -14.38 -8.53 -12.02
N VAL A 163 -15.48 -8.03 -11.48
CA VAL A 163 -15.49 -6.90 -10.55
C VAL A 163 -15.92 -7.42 -9.18
N SER A 164 -15.00 -7.41 -8.22
CA SER A 164 -15.25 -7.95 -6.87
C SER A 164 -16.30 -7.14 -6.10
N LEU A 165 -16.98 -7.84 -5.20
CA LEU A 165 -17.91 -7.24 -4.23
C LEU A 165 -17.16 -6.64 -3.03
N TRP A 166 -17.93 -6.02 -2.13
CA TRP A 166 -17.42 -5.65 -0.81
C TRP A 166 -16.97 -6.89 -0.03
N GLY A 167 -15.76 -6.86 0.51
CA GLY A 167 -15.26 -7.93 1.36
C GLY A 167 -13.83 -7.71 1.84
N PRO A 168 -13.29 -8.66 2.62
CA PRO A 168 -11.89 -8.70 3.01
C PRO A 168 -10.95 -8.56 1.81
N VAL A 169 -9.90 -7.75 1.96
CA VAL A 169 -8.86 -7.62 0.94
C VAL A 169 -8.13 -8.96 0.78
N GLY A 170 -7.93 -9.39 -0.48
CA GLY A 170 -7.21 -10.62 -0.82
C GLY A 170 -8.05 -11.91 -0.84
N HIS A 171 -9.33 -11.86 -0.43
CA HIS A 171 -10.16 -13.06 -0.34
C HIS A 171 -10.98 -13.36 -1.62
N ASP A 172 -11.25 -12.36 -2.47
CA ASP A 172 -11.96 -12.56 -3.73
C ASP A 172 -10.98 -12.95 -4.84
N GLN A 173 -11.00 -14.22 -5.23
CA GLN A 173 -10.16 -14.73 -6.33
C GLN A 173 -10.69 -14.37 -7.72
N MET A 174 -11.89 -13.77 -7.83
CA MET A 174 -12.45 -13.41 -9.13
C MET A 174 -11.84 -12.12 -9.68
N ASP A 175 -11.48 -11.16 -8.82
CA ASP A 175 -10.86 -9.90 -9.20
C ASP A 175 -9.36 -9.90 -8.93
N VAL A 176 -8.63 -10.60 -9.79
CA VAL A 176 -7.19 -10.80 -9.68
C VAL A 176 -6.53 -10.54 -11.05
N THR A 177 -5.50 -9.70 -11.08
CA THR A 177 -4.72 -9.46 -12.31
C THR A 177 -3.78 -10.62 -12.61
N GLY A 178 -3.18 -10.64 -13.81
CA GLY A 178 -2.27 -11.71 -14.24
C GLY A 178 -1.02 -11.86 -13.38
N VAL A 179 -0.59 -10.78 -12.73
CA VAL A 179 0.51 -10.79 -11.74
C VAL A 179 0.05 -10.95 -10.29
N GLY A 180 -1.23 -11.23 -10.08
CA GLY A 180 -1.77 -11.48 -8.76
C GLY A 180 -2.00 -10.23 -7.91
N LEU A 181 -2.47 -9.13 -8.50
CA LEU A 181 -3.03 -8.03 -7.70
C LEU A 181 -4.53 -8.23 -7.56
N ALA A 182 -5.00 -8.34 -6.32
CA ALA A 182 -6.43 -8.46 -6.02
C ALA A 182 -7.11 -7.08 -5.89
N GLY A 183 -8.41 -7.03 -6.20
CA GLY A 183 -9.27 -5.87 -5.95
C GLY A 183 -8.94 -4.64 -6.80
N MET A 184 -8.40 -4.83 -8.00
CA MET A 184 -8.10 -3.71 -8.91
C MET A 184 -9.35 -3.29 -9.71
N ALA A 185 -10.25 -4.22 -10.03
CA ALA A 185 -11.45 -3.93 -10.81
C ALA A 185 -12.62 -3.47 -9.94
N GLY A 186 -12.75 -3.98 -8.71
CA GLY A 186 -13.86 -3.73 -7.81
C GLY A 186 -13.46 -3.62 -6.35
N ASN A 187 -14.36 -4.05 -5.45
CA ASN A 187 -14.32 -3.75 -4.02
C ASN A 187 -14.46 -2.25 -3.77
N VAL A 188 -13.38 -1.46 -3.85
CA VAL A 188 -13.43 -0.02 -3.61
C VAL A 188 -12.65 0.73 -4.69
N ARG A 189 -13.05 1.96 -4.97
CA ARG A 189 -12.25 2.88 -5.77
C ARG A 189 -11.03 3.30 -5.00
N GLU A 190 -9.98 3.66 -5.71
CA GLU A 190 -8.69 3.94 -5.08
C GLU A 190 -8.14 5.29 -5.47
N TRP A 191 -7.88 6.14 -4.48
CA TRP A 191 -7.21 7.42 -4.68
C TRP A 191 -5.86 7.27 -5.39
N THR A 192 -5.61 8.13 -6.38
CA THR A 192 -4.31 8.25 -7.05
C THR A 192 -3.56 9.50 -6.59
N ALA A 193 -2.25 9.54 -6.82
CA ALA A 193 -1.34 10.52 -6.23
C ALA A 193 -1.47 11.95 -6.78
N VAL A 194 -1.88 12.11 -8.03
CA VAL A 194 -1.82 13.40 -8.75
C VAL A 194 -3.09 13.64 -9.55
N PRO A 195 -3.49 14.91 -9.77
CA PRO A 195 -4.59 15.22 -10.66
C PRO A 195 -4.22 14.97 -12.12
N GLU A 196 -5.22 14.62 -12.93
CA GLU A 196 -5.10 14.25 -14.34
C GLU A 196 -6.08 15.04 -15.20
N ILE A 197 -5.89 15.01 -16.52
CA ILE A 197 -6.84 15.61 -17.47
C ILE A 197 -8.04 14.67 -17.58
N ASN A 198 -9.25 15.16 -17.27
CA ASN A 198 -10.48 14.42 -17.52
C ASN A 198 -10.74 14.37 -19.04
N PRO A 199 -10.78 13.18 -19.68
CA PRO A 199 -11.02 13.08 -21.13
C PRO A 199 -12.38 13.65 -21.57
N ALA A 200 -13.38 13.64 -20.69
CA ALA A 200 -14.69 14.22 -20.97
C ALA A 200 -14.68 15.76 -20.93
N GLU A 201 -13.69 16.35 -20.27
CA GLU A 201 -13.54 17.79 -20.07
C GLU A 201 -12.10 18.23 -20.37
N SER A 202 -11.60 17.88 -21.57
CA SER A 202 -10.17 18.00 -21.90
C SER A 202 -9.61 19.43 -21.90
N LEU A 203 -10.47 20.45 -21.86
CA LEU A 203 -10.12 21.87 -21.77
C LEU A 203 -10.17 22.42 -20.34
N ALA A 204 -10.73 21.68 -19.39
CA ALA A 204 -10.79 22.07 -17.99
C ALA A 204 -9.42 21.88 -17.30
N PRO A 205 -9.18 22.55 -16.15
CA PRO A 205 -8.04 22.22 -15.30
C PRO A 205 -8.05 20.74 -14.91
N LYS A 206 -6.86 20.21 -14.58
CA LYS A 206 -6.74 18.83 -14.11
C LYS A 206 -7.60 18.59 -12.88
N ALA A 207 -8.31 17.47 -12.86
CA ALA A 207 -9.15 17.03 -11.76
C ALA A 207 -8.50 15.86 -11.00
N TYR A 208 -8.88 15.66 -9.75
CA TYR A 208 -8.40 14.52 -8.98
C TYR A 208 -9.16 13.27 -9.40
N VAL A 209 -8.47 12.13 -9.40
CA VAL A 209 -9.02 10.89 -9.93
C VAL A 209 -8.76 9.72 -8.99
N ALA A 210 -9.80 8.92 -8.81
CA ALA A 210 -9.71 7.59 -8.23
C ALA A 210 -9.89 6.54 -9.34
N ALA A 211 -9.12 5.47 -9.26
CA ALA A 211 -9.10 4.38 -10.22
C ALA A 211 -9.89 3.17 -9.72
N GLY A 212 -10.28 2.29 -10.65
CA GLY A 212 -11.10 1.12 -10.37
C GLY A 212 -12.57 1.45 -10.11
N ASP A 213 -13.37 0.39 -10.05
CA ASP A 213 -14.78 0.47 -9.69
C ASP A 213 -15.00 0.12 -8.23
N SER A 214 -16.24 -0.13 -7.81
CA SER A 214 -16.53 -0.43 -6.42
C SER A 214 -17.71 -1.38 -6.24
N PHE A 215 -17.99 -1.75 -5.00
CA PHE A 215 -19.21 -2.50 -4.68
C PHE A 215 -20.51 -1.72 -4.97
N GLU A 216 -20.45 -0.40 -5.17
CA GLU A 216 -21.64 0.44 -5.48
C GLU A 216 -21.92 0.55 -6.99
N ASN A 217 -20.89 0.42 -7.83
CA ASN A 217 -21.00 0.46 -9.29
C ASN A 217 -19.95 -0.50 -9.86
N ARG A 218 -20.36 -1.42 -10.74
CA ARG A 218 -19.52 -2.53 -11.22
C ARG A 218 -19.45 -2.64 -12.74
N ASP A 219 -19.85 -1.60 -13.45
CA ASP A 219 -19.97 -1.64 -14.91
C ASP A 219 -18.65 -1.32 -15.62
N GLY A 220 -17.72 -0.63 -14.97
CA GLY A 220 -16.49 -0.15 -15.60
C GLY A 220 -15.21 -0.91 -15.22
N GLY A 221 -15.21 -1.62 -14.10
CA GLY A 221 -14.07 -2.43 -13.65
C GLY A 221 -12.74 -1.65 -13.61
N ILE A 222 -11.66 -2.24 -14.15
CA ILE A 222 -10.32 -1.63 -14.21
C ILE A 222 -10.30 -0.32 -15.03
N LEU A 223 -11.24 -0.12 -15.96
CA LEU A 223 -11.30 1.08 -16.79
C LEU A 223 -12.10 2.21 -16.11
N ALA A 224 -12.84 1.92 -15.03
CA ALA A 224 -13.65 2.91 -14.34
C ALA A 224 -12.77 4.01 -13.72
N ARG A 225 -13.23 5.26 -13.83
CA ARG A 225 -12.60 6.43 -13.22
C ARG A 225 -13.65 7.24 -12.50
N LEU A 226 -13.35 7.61 -11.26
CA LEU A 226 -14.12 8.61 -10.53
C LEU A 226 -13.32 9.90 -10.51
N TRP A 227 -13.85 10.92 -11.20
CA TRP A 227 -13.30 12.27 -11.20
C TRP A 227 -13.97 13.10 -10.09
N VAL A 228 -13.15 13.84 -9.33
CA VAL A 228 -13.62 14.69 -8.24
C VAL A 228 -12.86 16.02 -8.22
N ASP A 229 -13.57 17.08 -7.86
CA ASP A 229 -13.04 18.45 -7.86
C ASP A 229 -12.19 18.78 -6.62
N SER A 230 -12.19 17.90 -5.61
CA SER A 230 -11.55 18.17 -4.33
C SER A 230 -10.86 16.95 -3.73
N ARG A 231 -9.62 17.15 -3.27
CA ARG A 231 -8.87 16.19 -2.42
C ARG A 231 -9.57 15.91 -1.08
N SER A 232 -10.54 16.73 -0.67
CA SER A 232 -11.33 16.54 0.54
C SER A 232 -12.61 15.72 0.32
N ALA A 233 -12.87 15.27 -0.91
CA ALA A 233 -14.01 14.39 -1.19
C ALA A 233 -13.89 13.07 -0.40
N ARG A 234 -15.03 12.55 0.07
CA ARG A 234 -15.12 11.28 0.80
C ARG A 234 -16.32 10.50 0.30
N ARG A 235 -16.20 9.18 0.20
CA ARG A 235 -17.30 8.29 -0.20
C ARG A 235 -17.22 6.95 0.54
N SER A 236 -18.36 6.28 0.68
CA SER A 236 -18.46 4.92 1.25
C SER A 236 -17.73 3.86 0.42
N ASP A 237 -17.45 4.15 -0.84
CA ASP A 237 -16.85 3.24 -1.81
C ASP A 237 -15.45 3.67 -2.26
N LEU A 238 -14.84 4.63 -1.55
CA LEU A 238 -13.54 5.22 -1.90
C LEU A 238 -12.51 4.96 -0.80
N GLY A 239 -11.52 4.15 -1.15
CA GLY A 239 -10.34 3.81 -0.37
C GLY A 239 -9.06 4.16 -1.14
N PHE A 240 -8.02 3.33 -0.96
CA PHE A 240 -6.70 3.57 -1.55
C PHE A 240 -5.83 2.31 -1.49
N ARG A 241 -4.73 2.33 -2.26
CA ARG A 241 -3.60 1.41 -2.10
C ARG A 241 -2.29 2.17 -2.00
N VAL A 242 -1.23 1.48 -1.56
CA VAL A 242 0.09 2.06 -1.34
C VAL A 242 1.12 1.32 -2.18
N ILE A 243 2.00 2.07 -2.84
CA ILE A 243 3.26 1.57 -3.38
C ILE A 243 4.32 1.76 -2.29
N ALA A 244 4.89 0.66 -1.80
CA ALA A 244 6.00 0.70 -0.84
C ALA A 244 7.26 1.31 -1.49
N LYS A 245 7.99 2.14 -0.74
CA LYS A 245 9.30 2.62 -1.19
C LYS A 245 10.35 1.55 -0.90
N LYS A 246 11.14 1.19 -1.92
CA LYS A 246 12.35 0.35 -1.76
C LYS A 246 13.41 1.07 -0.94
#